data_AF-A0A3Q3B1C0-F1
#
_entry.id   AF-A0A3Q3B1C0-F1
#
_cell.length_a   1.000
_cell.length_b   1.000
_cell.length_c   1.000
_cell.angle_alpha   90.00
_cell.angle_beta   90.00
_cell.angle_gamma   90.00
#
_symmetry.space_group_name_H-M   'P 1'
#
loop_
_entity.id
_entity.type
_entity.pdbx_description
1 polymer ?
#
loop_
_entity_poly.entity_id
_entity_poly.type
_entity_poly.pdbx_seq_one_letter_code
_entity_poly.pdbx_strand_id
1 'polypeptide(L)' 'MEVEVPGRKRKGRVLLSTSEKERRLKAVRMRVDRSRVILGEEYERWKALKQKLGVRSDASVAKVLLDR' A
#
# COMPACT_ATOMS: atom_id res chain seq x y z
N MET A 1 -8.57 22.75 50.02
CA MET A 1 -8.51 23.14 48.59
C MET A 1 -8.72 21.87 47.78
N GLU A 2 -9.95 21.61 47.35
CA GLU A 2 -10.25 20.50 46.45
C GLU A 2 -9.88 20.91 45.04
N VAL A 3 -8.88 20.25 44.47
CA VAL A 3 -8.46 20.43 43.08
C VAL A 3 -9.27 19.47 42.21
N GLU A 4 -10.30 19.99 41.55
CA GLU A 4 -11.02 19.26 40.51
C GLU A 4 -10.08 18.98 39.33
N VAL A 5 -9.81 17.71 39.08
CA VAL A 5 -9.02 17.27 37.92
C VAL A 5 -9.98 17.12 36.73
N PRO A 6 -9.79 17.84 35.60
CA PRO A 6 -10.71 17.77 34.48
C PRO A 6 -10.59 16.39 33.81
N GLY A 7 -11.64 15.58 33.95
CA GLY A 7 -11.73 14.27 33.32
C GLY A 7 -11.58 14.37 31.80
N ARG A 8 -10.60 13.66 31.24
CA ARG A 8 -10.43 13.49 29.78
C ARG A 8 -11.72 12.89 29.20
N LYS A 9 -12.53 13.70 28.51
CA LYS A 9 -13.66 13.24 27.71
C LYS A 9 -13.13 12.26 26.66
N ARG A 10 -13.40 10.96 26.83
CA ARG A 10 -13.10 9.93 25.83
C ARG A 10 -13.87 10.31 24.57
N LYS A 11 -13.16 10.75 23.51
CA LYS A 11 -13.77 11.02 22.20
C LYS A 11 -14.49 9.74 21.77
N GLY A 12 -15.82 9.78 21.74
CA GLY A 12 -16.64 8.65 21.32
C GLY A 12 -16.19 8.16 19.95
N ARG A 13 -16.11 6.84 19.78
CA ARG A 13 -15.77 6.23 18.51
C ARG A 13 -16.89 6.59 17.53
N VAL A 14 -16.64 7.52 16.62
CA VAL A 14 -17.64 7.93 15.62
C VAL A 14 -17.90 6.72 14.73
N LEU A 15 -19.04 6.07 14.95
CA LEU A 15 -19.53 4.99 14.12
C LEU A 15 -20.04 5.62 12.84
N LEU A 16 -19.23 5.53 11.79
CA LEU A 16 -19.63 5.98 10.46
C LEU A 16 -20.94 5.27 10.06
N SER A 17 -21.87 6.04 9.51
CA SER A 17 -23.04 5.53 8.79
C SER A 17 -22.60 4.57 7.67
N THR A 18 -23.47 3.65 7.25
CA THR A 18 -23.21 2.75 6.12
C THR A 18 -22.78 3.53 4.88
N SER A 19 -23.47 4.64 4.58
CA SER A 19 -23.14 5.54 3.47
C SER A 19 -21.74 6.19 3.58
N GLU A 20 -21.33 6.58 4.79
CA GLU A 20 -20.02 7.17 5.05
C GLU A 20 -18.90 6.13 4.94
N LYS A 21 -19.16 4.90 5.39
CA LYS A 21 -18.25 3.76 5.21
C LYS A 21 -18.04 3.45 3.72
N GLU A 22 -19.12 3.42 2.93
CA GLU A 22 -19.05 3.20 1.49
C GLU A 22 -18.25 4.28 0.76
N ARG A 23 -18.51 5.57 1.09
CA ARG A 23 -17.73 6.69 0.53
C ARG A 23 -16.25 6.56 0.85
N ARG A 24 -15.92 6.21 2.09
CA ARG A 24 -14.53 6.03 2.52
C ARG A 24 -13.87 4.83 1.82
N LEU A 25 -14.55 3.71 1.70
CA LEU A 25 -14.06 2.53 0.97
C LEU A 25 -13.81 2.87 -0.50
N LYS A 26 -14.74 3.58 -1.15
CA LYS A 26 -14.58 4.03 -2.54
C LYS A 26 -13.37 4.97 -2.70
N ALA A 27 -13.20 5.92 -1.79
CA ALA A 27 -12.05 6.83 -1.81
C ALA A 27 -10.71 6.09 -1.64
N VAL A 28 -10.65 5.12 -0.72
CA VAL A 28 -9.46 4.27 -0.53
C VAL A 28 -9.18 3.45 -1.78
N ARG A 29 -10.21 2.81 -2.35
CA ARG A 29 -10.08 1.98 -3.55
C ARG A 29 -9.60 2.81 -4.74
N MET A 30 -10.19 3.99 -4.98
CA MET A 30 -9.72 4.91 -6.02
C MET A 30 -8.26 5.31 -5.83
N ARG A 31 -7.83 5.57 -4.58
CA ARG A 31 -6.43 5.92 -4.30
C ARG A 31 -5.50 4.75 -4.63
N VAL A 32 -5.86 3.54 -4.22
CA VAL A 32 -5.06 2.33 -4.49
C VAL A 32 -5.02 2.04 -5.99
N ASP A 33 -6.17 2.05 -6.65
CA ASP A 33 -6.30 1.76 -8.08
C ASP A 33 -5.54 2.76 -8.94
N ARG A 34 -5.49 4.06 -8.54
CA ARG A 34 -4.65 5.06 -9.22
C ARG A 34 -3.16 4.72 -9.22
N SER A 35 -2.67 4.06 -8.18
CA SER A 35 -1.26 3.70 -8.03
C SER A 35 -0.94 2.25 -8.42
N ARG A 36 -1.97 1.44 -8.72
CA ARG A 36 -1.81 0.00 -8.93
C ARG A 36 -1.31 -0.27 -10.34
N VAL A 37 -0.14 -0.91 -10.44
CA VAL A 37 0.38 -1.43 -11.70
C VAL A 37 0.07 -2.92 -11.78
N ILE A 38 -0.54 -3.36 -12.88
CA ILE A 38 -0.79 -4.78 -13.14
C ILE A 38 0.35 -5.30 -14.01
N LEU A 39 1.20 -6.16 -13.44
CA LEU A 39 2.40 -6.68 -14.09
C LEU A 39 2.19 -8.00 -14.85
N GLY A 40 0.98 -8.58 -14.84
CA GLY A 40 0.59 -9.73 -15.66
C GLY A 40 1.70 -10.76 -15.94
N GLU A 41 1.94 -11.00 -17.22
CA GLU A 41 2.99 -11.90 -17.72
C GLU A 41 4.39 -11.28 -17.60
N GLU A 42 4.50 -9.96 -17.54
CA GLU A 42 5.75 -9.22 -17.36
C GLU A 42 6.47 -9.66 -16.08
N TYR A 43 5.72 -9.95 -15.01
CA TYR A 43 6.29 -10.47 -13.76
C TYR A 43 6.94 -11.84 -13.93
N GLU A 44 6.30 -12.74 -14.67
CA GLU A 44 6.84 -14.08 -14.93
C GLU A 44 8.05 -14.02 -15.87
N ARG A 45 8.01 -13.15 -16.90
CA ARG A 45 9.18 -12.88 -17.75
C ARG A 45 10.34 -12.34 -16.93
N TRP A 46 10.08 -11.43 -15.99
CA TRP A 46 11.09 -10.87 -15.10
C TRP A 46 11.69 -11.91 -14.16
N LYS A 47 10.88 -12.80 -13.57
CA LYS A 47 11.37 -13.95 -12.79
C LYS A 47 12.23 -14.88 -13.61
N ALA A 48 11.79 -15.25 -14.82
CA ALA A 48 12.55 -16.12 -15.71
C ALA A 48 13.90 -15.48 -16.08
N LEU A 49 13.92 -14.18 -16.34
CA LEU A 49 15.16 -13.44 -16.59
C LEU A 49 16.10 -13.45 -15.38
N LYS A 50 15.56 -13.21 -14.18
CA LYS A 50 16.32 -13.28 -12.93
C LYS A 50 16.99 -14.66 -12.74
N GLN A 51 16.25 -15.74 -13.01
CA GLN A 51 16.76 -17.10 -12.95
C GLN A 51 17.84 -17.35 -14.00
N LYS A 52 17.61 -16.95 -15.26
CA LYS A 52 18.59 -17.11 -16.35
C LYS A 52 19.91 -16.38 -16.08
N LEU A 53 19.83 -15.20 -15.45
CA LEU A 53 21.01 -14.42 -15.08
C LEU A 53 21.68 -14.90 -13.79
N GLY A 54 21.07 -15.83 -13.05
CA GLY A 54 21.61 -16.35 -11.79
C GLY A 54 21.70 -15.32 -10.66
N VAL A 55 21.00 -14.19 -10.77
CA VAL A 55 21.08 -13.09 -9.81
C VAL A 55 19.95 -13.17 -8.78
N ARG A 56 20.25 -12.80 -7.53
CA ARG A 56 19.29 -12.93 -6.42
C ARG A 56 18.35 -11.74 -6.29
N SER A 57 18.76 -10.55 -6.73
CA SER A 57 18.01 -9.31 -6.51
C SER A 57 17.50 -8.69 -7.82
N ASP A 58 16.33 -8.04 -7.75
CA ASP A 58 15.76 -7.29 -8.87
C ASP A 58 16.67 -6.13 -9.30
N ALA A 59 17.30 -5.46 -8.34
CA ALA A 59 18.26 -4.39 -8.61
C ALA A 59 19.47 -4.89 -9.41
N SER A 60 19.93 -6.11 -9.13
CA SER A 60 21.01 -6.74 -9.90
C SER A 60 20.59 -7.06 -11.33
N VAL A 61 19.35 -7.54 -11.54
CA VAL A 61 18.80 -7.72 -12.89
C VAL A 61 18.78 -6.39 -13.64
N ALA A 62 18.23 -5.33 -13.00
CA ALA A 62 18.14 -4.01 -13.60
C ALA A 62 19.53 -3.44 -13.95
N LYS A 63 20.50 -3.58 -13.04
CA LYS A 63 21.88 -3.15 -13.29
C LYS A 63 22.49 -3.87 -14.50
N VAL A 64 22.34 -5.20 -14.59
CA VAL A 64 22.83 -5.97 -15.75
C VAL A 64 22.18 -5.53 -17.07
N LEU A 65 20.91 -5.10 -17.03
CA LEU A 65 20.21 -4.61 -18.22
C LEU A 65 20.60 -3.17 -18.61
N LEU A 66 20.90 -2.32 -17.63
CA LEU A 66 21.22 -0.90 -17.82
C LEU A 66 22.71 -0.65 -18.11
N ASP A 67 23.60 -1.52 -17.64
CA ASP A 67 25.05 -1.45 -17.87
C ASP A 67 25.46 -2.03 -19.25
N ARG A 68 24.49 -2.27 -20.15
CA ARG A 68 24.70 -2.69 -21.55
C ARG A 68 24.55 -1.51 -22.49
#